data_AF-A0A0B5NCH4-F1
#
_entry.id   AF-A0A0B5NCH4-F1
#
_cell.length_a   1.000
_cell.length_b   1.000
_cell.length_c   1.000
_cell.angle_alpha   90.00
_cell.angle_beta   90.00
_cell.angle_gamma   90.00
#
_symmetry.space_group_name_H-M   'P 1'
#
loop_
_entity.id
_entity.type
_entity.pdbx_description
1 polymer ?
#
loop_
_entity_poly.entity_id
_entity_poly.type
_entity_poly.pdbx_seq_one_letter_code
_entity_poly.pdbx_strand_id
1 'polypeptide(L)'
;MESKLFKTEETDLGTKILFKDKVLYHSLPKPVFMLFERPMIGVFYVPFTSFKVSFVSSETEYNMVLDKNFANKTDIEEVDPETFAIPYPCTGAIKVDLTKGVTFHIKDEKTKESLLKKMDKAVMKFKGI
;
A
#
# COMPACT_ATOMS: atom_id res chain seq x y z
N MET A 1 -11.48 -7.97 12.97
CA MET A 1 -12.03 -8.54 11.71
C MET A 1 -10.87 -8.97 10.83
N GLU A 2 -10.77 -10.25 10.48
CA GLU A 2 -9.63 -10.76 9.72
C GLU A 2 -9.69 -10.33 8.24
N SER A 3 -8.54 -9.99 7.64
CA SER A 3 -8.46 -9.67 6.21
C SER A 3 -8.77 -10.89 5.35
N LYS A 4 -9.39 -10.67 4.19
CA LYS A 4 -9.73 -11.75 3.26
C LYS A 4 -8.50 -12.25 2.51
N LEU A 5 -7.63 -11.35 2.07
CA LEU A 5 -6.51 -11.67 1.18
C LEU A 5 -5.16 -11.63 1.89
N PHE A 6 -5.06 -10.92 3.02
CA PHE A 6 -3.79 -10.68 3.70
C PHE A 6 -3.71 -11.33 5.08
N LYS A 7 -2.51 -11.74 5.45
CA LYS A 7 -2.10 -12.09 6.81
C LYS A 7 -1.05 -11.11 7.30
N THR A 8 -0.91 -11.00 8.61
CA THR A 8 0.07 -10.12 9.25
C THR A 8 1.03 -10.93 10.11
N GLU A 9 2.28 -10.51 10.15
CA GLU A 9 3.35 -11.05 10.98
C GLU A 9 4.05 -9.87 11.67
N GLU A 10 4.18 -9.90 12.99
CA GLU A 10 4.90 -8.86 13.71
C GLU A 10 6.40 -9.14 13.64
N THR A 11 7.18 -8.14 13.24
CA THR A 11 8.64 -8.18 13.08
C THR A 11 9.28 -7.06 13.90
N ASP A 12 10.60 -7.12 14.10
CA ASP A 12 11.34 -6.08 14.82
C ASP A 12 11.20 -4.68 14.18
N LEU A 13 10.91 -4.61 12.88
CA LEU A 13 10.71 -3.36 12.13
C LEU A 13 9.27 -2.85 12.16
N GLY A 14 8.30 -3.72 12.45
CA GLY A 14 6.87 -3.40 12.42
C GLY A 14 6.02 -4.56 11.93
N THR A 15 4.82 -4.27 11.46
CA THR A 15 3.88 -5.28 10.99
C THR A 15 4.12 -5.58 9.51
N LYS A 16 4.58 -6.79 9.22
CA LYS A 16 4.72 -7.33 7.86
C LYS A 16 3.38 -7.86 7.37
N ILE A 17 2.94 -7.38 6.21
CA ILE A 17 1.69 -7.76 5.55
C ILE A 17 2.03 -8.64 4.34
N LEU A 18 1.43 -9.82 4.29
CA LEU A 18 1.68 -10.85 3.27
C LEU A 18 0.34 -11.33 2.69
N PHE A 19 0.31 -11.82 1.45
CA PHE A 19 -0.88 -12.54 1.00
C PHE A 19 -1.04 -13.87 1.74
N LYS A 20 -2.29 -14.24 2.00
CA LYS A 20 -2.64 -15.55 2.56
C LYS A 20 -2.39 -16.67 1.57
N ASP A 21 -2.82 -16.46 0.33
CA ASP A 21 -2.74 -17.46 -0.73
C ASP A 21 -1.58 -17.17 -1.67
N LYS A 22 -0.72 -18.18 -1.88
CA LYS A 22 0.40 -18.07 -2.81
C LYS A 22 -0.02 -17.97 -4.26
N VAL A 23 -1.21 -18.46 -4.63
CA VAL A 23 -1.76 -18.33 -5.98
C VAL A 23 -2.00 -16.86 -6.34
N LEU A 24 -2.35 -16.03 -5.35
CA LEU A 24 -2.53 -14.60 -5.56
C LEU A 24 -1.23 -13.91 -6.00
N TYR A 25 -0.06 -14.39 -5.54
CA TYR A 25 1.25 -13.89 -5.96
C TYR A 25 1.51 -14.03 -7.45
N HIS A 26 0.95 -15.07 -8.08
CA HIS A 26 1.10 -15.30 -9.51
C HIS A 26 0.04 -14.56 -10.34
N SER A 27 -1.05 -14.13 -9.71
CA SER A 27 -2.13 -13.39 -10.36
C SER A 27 -1.89 -11.88 -10.45
N LEU A 28 -0.89 -11.37 -9.74
CA LEU A 28 -0.52 -9.95 -9.75
C LEU A 28 0.79 -9.76 -10.53
N PRO A 29 0.89 -8.69 -11.34
CA PRO A 29 2.15 -8.35 -12.01
C PRO A 29 3.25 -8.08 -10.98
N LYS A 30 4.50 -8.29 -11.35
CA LYS A 30 5.65 -8.02 -10.48
C LYS A 30 6.63 -7.14 -11.24
N PRO A 31 7.00 -5.95 -10.72
CA PRO A 31 6.56 -5.34 -9.46
C PRO A 31 5.10 -4.85 -9.48
N VAL A 32 4.50 -4.63 -8.30
CA VAL A 32 3.25 -3.85 -8.16
C VAL A 32 3.58 -2.52 -7.51
N PHE A 33 2.94 -1.46 -7.99
CA PHE A 33 3.07 -0.16 -7.34
C PHE A 33 1.89 0.08 -6.40
N MET A 34 2.18 0.43 -5.15
CA MET A 34 1.17 0.83 -4.17
C MET A 34 1.13 2.34 -4.04
N LEU A 35 -0.07 2.89 -4.20
CA LEU A 35 -0.34 4.31 -4.11
C LEU A 35 -1.12 4.61 -2.84
N PHE A 36 -0.57 5.49 -2.01
CA PHE A 36 -1.18 6.00 -0.80
C PHE A 36 -1.61 7.44 -1.00
N GLU A 37 -2.92 7.63 -1.18
CA GLU A 37 -3.50 8.94 -1.44
C GLU A 37 -4.23 9.45 -0.19
N ARG A 38 -4.09 10.74 0.10
CA ARG A 38 -5.04 11.47 0.96
C ARG A 38 -6.14 12.03 0.05
N PRO A 39 -7.42 11.71 0.29
CA PRO A 39 -8.48 12.33 -0.48
C PRO A 39 -8.55 13.82 -0.14
N MET A 40 -8.40 14.65 -1.17
CA MET A 40 -8.77 16.06 -1.12
C MET A 40 -10.24 16.18 -1.50
N ILE A 41 -11.07 16.69 -0.58
CA ILE A 41 -12.44 17.09 -0.88
C ILE A 41 -12.45 18.62 -0.85
N GLY A 42 -12.33 19.26 -2.01
CA GLY A 42 -12.21 20.72 -2.13
C GLY A 42 -10.82 21.27 -1.72
N VAL A 43 -10.76 22.56 -1.36
CA VAL A 43 -9.51 23.30 -1.00
C VAL A 43 -9.04 23.02 0.44
N PHE A 44 -9.81 22.25 1.22
CA PHE A 44 -9.50 21.99 2.62
C PHE A 44 -8.86 20.61 2.80
N TYR A 45 -7.66 20.60 3.36
CA TYR A 45 -7.07 19.39 3.95
C TYR A 45 -7.88 19.02 5.18
N VAL A 46 -8.75 18.02 5.06
CA VAL A 46 -9.47 17.49 6.22
C VAL A 46 -8.53 16.49 6.92
N PRO A 47 -8.03 16.76 8.14
CA PRO A 47 -7.01 15.92 8.79
C PRO A 47 -7.52 14.53 9.23
N PHE A 48 -8.81 14.26 9.02
CA PHE A 48 -9.48 12.99 9.34
C PHE A 48 -9.70 12.08 8.12
N THR A 49 -9.18 12.43 6.93
CA THR A 49 -9.58 11.78 5.67
C THR A 49 -8.84 10.49 5.34
N SER A 50 -9.58 9.39 5.49
CA SER A 50 -9.60 8.20 4.63
C SER A 50 -8.43 8.02 3.64
N PHE A 51 -7.27 7.53 4.10
CA PHE A 51 -6.24 7.00 3.20
C PHE A 51 -6.83 6.04 2.16
N LYS A 52 -6.43 6.17 0.89
CA LYS A 52 -6.77 5.22 -0.17
C LYS A 52 -5.52 4.45 -0.57
N VAL A 53 -5.71 3.16 -0.78
CA VAL A 53 -4.69 2.27 -1.35
C VAL A 53 -5.14 1.94 -2.76
N SER A 54 -4.23 2.05 -3.72
CA SER A 54 -4.43 1.65 -5.09
C SER A 54 -3.24 0.82 -5.56
N PHE A 55 -3.49 -0.20 -6.37
CA PHE A 55 -2.46 -0.98 -7.05
C PHE A 55 -2.45 -0.59 -8.53
N VAL A 56 -1.27 -0.37 -9.09
CA VAL A 56 -1.07 -0.19 -10.55
C VAL A 56 0.02 -1.13 -11.04
N SER A 57 -0.07 -1.52 -12.31
CA SER A 57 0.83 -2.50 -12.94
C SER A 57 1.78 -1.89 -13.96
N SER A 58 1.55 -0.65 -14.38
CA SER A 58 2.36 0.06 -15.36
C SER A 58 3.22 1.13 -14.69
N GLU A 59 4.50 1.12 -15.02
CA GLU A 59 5.43 2.19 -14.64
C GLU A 59 4.98 3.55 -15.20
N THR A 60 4.30 3.58 -16.34
CA THR A 60 3.71 4.80 -16.90
C THR A 60 2.62 5.36 -15.99
N GLU A 61 1.70 4.53 -15.51
CA GLU A 61 0.65 4.95 -14.57
C GLU A 61 1.25 5.42 -13.24
N TYR A 62 2.27 4.70 -12.76
CA TYR A 62 3.03 5.07 -11.57
C TYR A 62 3.68 6.46 -11.72
N ASN A 63 4.40 6.70 -12.83
CA ASN A 63 5.04 7.98 -13.13
C ASN A 63 4.03 9.11 -13.29
N MET A 64 2.88 8.86 -13.92
CA MET A 64 1.80 9.85 -14.03
C MET A 64 1.25 10.25 -12.65
N VAL A 65 1.09 9.29 -11.74
CA VAL A 65 0.63 9.58 -10.37
C VAL A 65 1.71 10.31 -9.58
N LEU A 66 2.98 9.95 -9.74
CA LEU A 66 4.11 10.66 -9.18
C LEU A 66 4.15 12.12 -9.63
N ASP A 67 4.19 12.35 -10.93
CA ASP A 67 4.26 13.68 -11.55
C ASP A 67 3.09 14.59 -11.14
N LYS A 68 1.90 14.01 -10.97
CA LYS A 68 0.68 14.76 -10.64
C LYS A 68 0.57 15.11 -9.16
N ASN A 69 1.06 14.26 -8.26
CA ASN A 69 0.73 14.35 -6.83
C ASN A 69 1.95 14.60 -5.92
N PHE A 70 3.17 14.43 -6.42
CA PHE A 70 4.39 14.50 -5.61
C PHE A 70 5.44 15.38 -6.32
N ALA A 71 5.71 16.56 -5.75
CA ALA A 71 6.64 17.54 -6.34
C ALA A 71 8.11 17.08 -6.35
N ASN A 72 8.47 16.13 -5.49
CA ASN A 72 9.79 15.51 -5.44
C ASN A 72 9.67 14.02 -5.76
N LYS A 73 10.33 13.61 -6.85
CA LYS A 73 10.39 12.20 -7.32
C LYS A 73 11.29 11.32 -6.45
N THR A 74 11.99 11.90 -5.49
CA THR A 74 13.14 11.31 -4.81
C THR A 74 12.82 10.28 -3.74
N ASP A 75 11.58 10.12 -3.30
CA ASP A 75 11.40 9.55 -1.96
C ASP A 75 11.25 8.02 -1.86
N ILE A 76 10.70 7.25 -2.81
CA ILE A 76 10.59 5.79 -2.59
C ILE A 76 10.55 4.98 -3.91
N GLU A 77 11.73 4.67 -4.46
CA GLU A 77 11.86 3.91 -5.72
C GLU A 77 11.70 2.39 -5.58
N GLU A 78 11.94 1.80 -4.40
CA GLU A 78 11.67 0.40 -4.11
C GLU A 78 11.73 0.17 -2.61
N VAL A 79 10.71 -0.47 -2.03
CA VAL A 79 10.72 -0.82 -0.59
C VAL A 79 11.02 -2.30 -0.45
N ASP A 80 12.15 -2.61 0.17
CA ASP A 80 12.42 -3.96 0.66
C ASP A 80 11.79 -4.14 2.04
N PRO A 81 10.79 -5.03 2.20
CA PRO A 81 10.09 -5.25 3.46
C PRO A 81 10.99 -5.76 4.60
N GLU A 82 12.18 -6.28 4.30
CA GLU A 82 13.12 -6.78 5.32
C GLU A 82 14.01 -5.69 5.90
N THR A 83 14.16 -4.57 5.20
CA THR A 83 15.07 -3.48 5.61
C THR A 83 14.36 -2.16 5.84
N PHE A 84 13.10 -2.03 5.41
CA PHE A 84 12.34 -0.80 5.53
C PHE A 84 10.89 -1.05 5.95
N ALA A 85 10.45 -0.32 6.97
CA ALA A 85 9.06 -0.25 7.39
C ALA A 85 8.45 1.09 6.96
N ILE A 86 7.37 1.03 6.18
CA ILE A 86 6.65 2.21 5.73
C ILE A 86 5.93 2.84 6.93
N PRO A 87 6.16 4.12 7.25
CA PRO A 87 5.42 4.77 8.32
C PRO A 87 3.94 4.82 7.96
N TYR A 88 3.05 4.38 8.84
CA TYR A 88 1.61 4.51 8.61
C TYR A 88 0.95 5.43 9.65
N PRO A 89 0.13 6.41 9.21
CA PRO A 89 -0.26 6.66 7.83
C PRO A 89 0.78 7.43 6.99
N CYS A 90 0.90 7.08 5.70
CA CYS A 90 1.77 7.75 4.72
C CYS A 90 0.99 8.27 3.51
N THR A 91 1.59 9.21 2.79
CA THR A 91 1.22 9.57 1.42
C THR A 91 2.41 9.35 0.52
N GLY A 92 2.21 8.78 -0.65
CA GLY A 92 3.32 8.44 -1.54
C GLY A 92 2.92 7.41 -2.57
N ALA A 93 3.82 7.18 -3.52
CA ALA A 93 3.76 6.06 -4.43
C ALA A 93 5.01 5.21 -4.17
N ILE A 94 4.84 3.92 -3.92
CA ILE A 94 5.94 3.01 -3.63
C ILE A 94 5.88 1.82 -4.57
N LYS A 95 7.05 1.37 -5.00
CA LYS A 95 7.21 0.11 -5.74
C LYS A 95 7.45 -1.01 -4.73
N VAL A 96 6.65 -2.07 -4.80
CA VAL A 96 6.76 -3.21 -3.88
C VAL A 96 6.71 -4.54 -4.62
N ASP A 97 7.49 -5.49 -4.13
CA ASP A 97 7.31 -6.91 -4.42
C ASP A 97 6.40 -7.53 -3.36
N LEU A 98 5.10 -7.60 -3.66
CA LEU A 98 4.11 -8.17 -2.74
C LEU A 98 4.35 -9.65 -2.42
N THR A 99 5.23 -10.36 -3.14
CA THR A 99 5.58 -11.74 -2.78
C THR A 99 6.48 -11.81 -1.56
N LYS A 100 7.31 -10.79 -1.36
CA LYS A 100 8.11 -10.60 -0.15
C LYS A 100 7.30 -9.97 0.99
N GLY A 101 6.12 -9.45 0.66
CA GLY A 101 5.24 -8.72 1.57
C GLY A 101 5.61 -7.24 1.66
N VAL A 102 4.94 -6.54 2.57
CA VAL A 102 5.20 -5.12 2.82
C VAL A 102 5.14 -4.86 4.32
N THR A 103 6.17 -4.21 4.85
CA THR A 103 6.25 -3.90 6.29
C THR A 103 5.81 -2.47 6.56
N PHE A 104 4.93 -2.30 7.55
CA PHE A 104 4.44 -1.00 8.00
C PHE A 104 4.73 -0.80 9.48
N HIS A 105 5.07 0.44 9.83
CA HIS A 105 5.08 0.88 11.22
C HIS A 105 3.68 1.40 11.59
N ILE A 106 2.89 0.54 12.23
CA ILE A 106 1.49 0.80 12.59
C ILE A 106 1.38 0.96 14.10
N LYS A 107 0.76 2.07 14.54
CA LYS A 107 0.69 2.42 15.97
C LYS A 107 -0.38 1.67 16.76
N ASP A 108 -1.43 1.21 16.10
CA ASP A 108 -2.57 0.59 16.77
C ASP A 108 -3.33 -0.41 15.89
N GLU A 109 -4.04 -1.34 16.54
CA GLU A 109 -4.76 -2.44 15.90
C GLU A 109 -5.90 -1.95 14.98
N LYS A 110 -6.61 -0.87 15.37
CA LYS A 110 -7.73 -0.33 14.59
C LYS A 110 -7.23 0.25 13.27
N THR A 111 -6.09 0.92 13.30
CA THR A 111 -5.39 1.44 12.13
C THR A 111 -4.90 0.30 11.23
N LYS A 112 -4.39 -0.79 11.81
CA LYS A 112 -4.01 -2.02 11.07
C LYS A 112 -5.21 -2.62 10.35
N GLU A 113 -6.33 -2.83 11.05
CA GLU A 113 -7.56 -3.36 10.43
C GLU A 113 -8.07 -2.47 9.30
N SER A 114 -8.00 -1.13 9.47
CA SER A 114 -8.40 -0.18 8.44
C SER A 114 -7.53 -0.28 7.19
N LEU A 115 -6.21 -0.38 7.35
CA LEU A 115 -5.27 -0.58 6.26
C LEU A 115 -5.56 -1.88 5.51
N LEU A 116 -5.69 -2.99 6.23
CA LEU A 116 -5.98 -4.30 5.63
C LEU A 116 -7.27 -4.31 4.81
N LYS A 117 -8.34 -3.70 5.33
CA LYS A 117 -9.61 -3.55 4.59
C LYS A 117 -9.44 -2.76 3.28
N LYS A 118 -8.62 -1.71 3.30
CA LYS A 118 -8.34 -0.89 2.12
C LYS A 118 -7.51 -1.65 1.10
N MET A 119 -6.50 -2.40 1.56
CA MET A 119 -5.69 -3.26 0.71
C MET A 119 -6.54 -4.35 0.07
N ASP A 120 -7.41 -5.04 0.84
CA ASP A 120 -8.36 -6.04 0.31
C ASP A 120 -9.20 -5.45 -0.83
N LYS A 121 -9.83 -4.29 -0.58
CA LYS A 121 -10.67 -3.61 -1.58
C LYS A 121 -9.86 -3.20 -2.82
N ALA A 122 -8.62 -2.75 -2.63
CA ALA A 122 -7.76 -2.31 -3.72
C ALA A 122 -7.32 -3.48 -4.60
N VAL A 123 -6.99 -4.64 -4.03
CA VAL A 123 -6.66 -5.85 -4.80
C VAL A 123 -7.89 -6.37 -5.55
N MET A 124 -9.07 -6.40 -4.91
CA MET A 124 -10.31 -6.82 -5.56
C MET A 124 -10.59 -5.94 -6.78
N LYS A 125 -10.55 -4.61 -6.61
CA LYS A 125 -10.71 -3.65 -7.70
C LYS A 125 -9.66 -3.85 -8.80
N PHE A 126 -8.40 -4.05 -8.43
CA PHE A 126 -7.31 -4.28 -9.39
C PHE A 126 -7.55 -5.55 -10.23
N LYS A 127 -8.08 -6.61 -9.62
CA LYS A 127 -8.44 -7.86 -10.32
C LYS A 127 -9.76 -7.77 -11.12
N GLY A 128 -10.49 -6.65 -11.01
CA GLY A 128 -11.80 -6.49 -11.63
C GLY A 128 -12.91 -7.31 -10.97
N ILE A 129 -12.77 -7.64 -9.67
CA ILE A 129 -13.73 -8.44 -8.87
C ILE A 129 -14.34 -7.56 -7.78
#